data_AF-A0A8T8TWB4-F1
#
_entry.id   AF-A0A8T8TWB4-F1
#
_cell.length_a   1.000
_cell.length_b   1.000
_cell.length_c   1.000
_cell.angle_alpha   90.00
_cell.angle_beta   90.00
_cell.angle_gamma   90.00
#
_symmetry.space_group_name_H-M   'P 1'
#
loop_
_entity.id
_entity.type
_entity.pdbx_description
1 polymer ?
#
loop_
_entity_poly.entity_id
_entity_poly.type
_entity_poly.pdbx_seq_one_letter_code
_entity_poly.pdbx_strand_id
1 'polypeptide(L)'
;MVQQKEVQGRIYHFKSNTECVNLNVAIPDIPDLVRHDMVLVVDTVPGKKHHIKSTIQDCGEYIPISPTPKKLFPIQLRLRSHLAWSRGSLVPHYPSLGPSSYLRIDEYHEVPMQMLEQVADKKGNLFMVAAKKEGGMAQLRHHVRGRDQRRETEEVCDAKEEQFSEEDVFHDAFC
;
A
#
# COMPACT_ATOMS: atom_id res chain seq x y z
N MET A 1 4.58 25.17 9.00
CA MET A 1 5.33 23.90 8.84
C MET A 1 4.54 22.77 9.48
N VAL A 2 4.22 21.70 8.75
CA VAL A 2 3.63 20.49 9.35
C VAL A 2 4.71 19.84 10.23
N GLN A 3 4.42 19.59 11.51
CA GLN A 3 5.36 18.84 12.34
C GLN A 3 5.45 17.41 11.81
N GLN A 4 6.65 16.87 11.58
CA GLN A 4 6.84 15.50 11.04
C GLN A 4 6.05 14.43 11.82
N LYS A 5 5.74 14.69 13.10
CA LYS A 5 4.93 13.84 13.98
C LYS A 5 3.48 13.64 13.52
N GLU A 6 2.97 14.48 12.61
CA GLU A 6 1.59 14.39 12.09
C GLU A 6 1.46 13.65 10.76
N VAL A 7 2.58 13.20 10.18
CA VAL A 7 2.60 12.49 8.90
C VAL A 7 2.76 11.00 9.16
N GLN A 8 1.74 10.20 8.81
CA GLN A 8 1.76 8.74 8.99
C GLN A 8 2.15 7.98 7.73
N GLY A 9 2.12 8.62 6.57
CA GLY A 9 2.42 8.00 5.28
C GLY A 9 2.65 9.06 4.20
N ARG A 10 3.23 8.64 3.07
CA ARG A 10 3.52 9.48 1.91
C ARG A 10 3.27 8.70 0.64
N ILE A 11 2.94 9.42 -0.44
CA ILE A 11 2.75 8.83 -1.77
C ILE A 11 4.04 8.98 -2.58
N TYR A 12 4.35 7.95 -3.35
CA TYR A 12 5.55 7.86 -4.18
C TYR A 12 5.21 7.42 -5.61
N HIS A 13 6.14 7.68 -6.52
CA HIS A 13 6.24 7.02 -7.81
C HIS A 13 7.53 6.20 -7.85
N PHE A 14 7.55 5.20 -8.72
CA PHE A 14 8.79 4.54 -9.08
C PHE A 14 9.63 5.48 -9.94
N LYS A 15 10.93 5.55 -9.62
CA LYS A 15 11.92 6.11 -10.52
C LYS A 15 12.01 5.27 -11.78
N SER A 16 12.49 5.89 -12.85
CA SER A 16 12.72 5.19 -14.10
C SER A 16 13.76 4.07 -13.92
N ASN A 17 13.70 3.04 -14.77
CA ASN A 17 14.67 1.94 -14.76
C ASN A 17 16.10 2.47 -14.90
N THR A 18 16.30 3.48 -15.75
CA THR A 18 17.58 4.16 -15.94
C THR A 18 18.12 4.80 -14.67
N GLU A 19 17.27 5.46 -13.87
CA GLU A 19 17.66 6.03 -12.59
C GLU A 19 17.96 4.96 -11.54
N CYS A 20 17.20 3.86 -11.54
CA CYS A 20 17.41 2.76 -10.60
C CYS A 20 18.74 2.03 -10.86
N VAL A 21 19.09 1.80 -12.14
CA VAL A 21 20.37 1.20 -12.54
C VAL A 21 21.54 2.08 -12.09
N ASN A 22 21.44 3.40 -12.26
CA ASN A 22 22.48 4.34 -11.82
C ASN A 22 22.70 4.35 -10.29
N LEU A 23 21.69 3.92 -9.52
CA LEU A 23 21.76 3.84 -8.06
C LEU A 23 22.34 2.50 -7.56
N ASN A 24 22.69 1.58 -8.46
CA ASN A 24 23.17 0.23 -8.16
C ASN A 24 22.22 -0.54 -7.20
N VAL A 25 20.91 -0.32 -7.38
CA VAL A 25 19.86 -0.95 -6.58
C VAL A 25 19.34 -2.16 -7.34
N ALA A 26 19.25 -3.31 -6.66
CA ALA A 26 18.58 -4.48 -7.21
C ALA A 26 17.10 -4.14 -7.48
N ILE A 27 16.70 -4.22 -8.75
CA ILE A 27 15.35 -3.93 -9.19
C ILE A 27 14.51 -5.19 -8.97
N PRO A 28 13.53 -5.19 -8.04
CA PRO A 28 12.60 -6.31 -7.91
C PRO A 28 11.73 -6.44 -9.17
N ASP A 29 11.25 -7.65 -9.42
CA ASP A 29 10.34 -7.95 -10.52
C ASP A 29 8.95 -7.38 -10.19
N ILE A 30 8.70 -6.17 -10.67
CA ILE A 30 7.44 -5.43 -10.47
C ILE A 30 6.83 -5.25 -11.85
N PRO A 31 5.55 -5.62 -12.06
CA PRO A 31 4.85 -5.39 -13.31
C PRO A 31 4.92 -3.93 -13.75
N ASP A 32 5.17 -3.70 -15.04
CA ASP A 32 5.30 -2.35 -15.60
C ASP A 32 4.07 -1.47 -15.34
N LEU A 33 2.88 -2.08 -15.31
CA LEU A 33 1.63 -1.38 -14.96
C LEU A 33 1.70 -0.72 -13.58
N VAL A 34 2.24 -1.43 -12.58
CA VAL A 34 2.39 -0.93 -11.21
C VAL A 34 3.47 0.15 -11.14
N ARG A 35 4.50 0.08 -11.99
CA ARG A 35 5.57 1.09 -12.04
C ARG A 35 5.07 2.47 -12.47
N HIS A 36 4.00 2.53 -13.25
CA HIS A 36 3.39 3.79 -13.69
C HIS A 36 2.42 4.40 -12.68
N ASP A 37 2.02 3.63 -11.66
CA ASP A 37 1.05 4.07 -10.66
C ASP A 37 1.67 4.87 -9.52
N MET A 38 0.81 5.58 -8.77
CA MET A 38 1.15 6.17 -7.48
C MET A 38 1.05 5.11 -6.39
N VAL A 39 2.11 4.92 -5.62
CA VAL A 39 2.14 3.93 -4.54
C VAL A 39 2.15 4.59 -3.17
N LEU A 40 1.49 3.95 -2.21
CA LEU A 40 1.50 4.36 -0.81
C LEU A 40 2.41 3.44 -0.02
N VAL A 41 3.42 4.00 0.65
CA VAL A 41 4.27 3.22 1.56
C VAL A 41 3.55 3.05 2.90
N VAL A 42 3.22 1.79 3.22
CA VAL A 42 2.37 1.44 4.37
C VAL A 42 3.18 1.12 5.64
N ASP A 43 4.36 0.53 5.47
CA ASP A 43 5.27 0.18 6.56
C ASP A 43 6.74 0.35 6.11
N THR A 44 7.66 0.38 7.06
CA THR A 44 9.10 0.34 6.80
C THR A 44 9.68 -0.81 7.59
N VAL A 45 10.22 -1.83 6.92
CA VAL A 45 10.71 -3.03 7.59
C VAL A 45 12.12 -2.78 8.15
N PRO A 46 12.30 -2.74 9.48
CA PRO A 46 13.62 -2.56 10.07
C PRO A 46 14.40 -3.88 10.05
N GLY A 47 15.65 -3.84 9.62
CA GLY A 47 16.58 -4.97 9.72
C GLY A 47 16.55 -6.00 8.59
N LYS A 48 15.54 -5.97 7.71
CA LYS A 48 15.59 -6.73 6.45
C LYS A 48 16.17 -5.87 5.34
N LYS A 49 17.46 -6.05 5.05
CA LYS A 49 18.00 -5.77 3.72
C LYS A 49 17.41 -6.83 2.78
N HIS A 50 16.35 -6.46 2.09
CA HIS A 50 15.81 -7.11 0.89
C HIS A 50 14.93 -8.36 1.16
N HIS A 51 13.68 -8.24 0.69
CA HIS A 51 12.73 -9.29 0.29
C HIS A 51 11.54 -9.59 1.24
N ILE A 52 10.34 -9.40 0.68
CA ILE A 52 9.09 -10.10 0.97
C ILE A 52 8.47 -10.49 -0.39
N LYS A 53 7.77 -11.64 -0.37
CA LYS A 53 7.09 -12.26 -1.52
C LYS A 53 5.96 -11.38 -2.05
N SER A 54 5.84 -11.31 -3.37
CA SER A 54 4.66 -10.83 -4.07
C SER A 54 3.61 -11.95 -4.16
N THR A 55 2.38 -11.67 -3.76
CA THR A 55 1.23 -12.54 -4.06
C THR A 55 0.25 -11.73 -4.92
N ILE A 56 0.19 -12.06 -6.21
CA ILE A 56 -0.76 -11.46 -7.16
C ILE A 56 -2.11 -12.15 -6.96
N GLN A 57 -3.20 -11.39 -6.78
CA GLN A 57 -4.54 -11.98 -6.73
C GLN A 57 -5.64 -11.01 -7.21
N ASP A 58 -6.57 -11.52 -8.02
CA ASP A 58 -7.54 -10.77 -8.84
C ASP A 58 -8.67 -10.04 -8.09
N CYS A 59 -8.72 -10.10 -6.75
CA CYS A 59 -9.72 -9.40 -5.94
C CYS A 59 -9.12 -8.12 -5.31
N GLY A 60 -8.95 -7.08 -6.12
CA GLY A 60 -8.48 -5.77 -5.66
C GLY A 60 -9.55 -5.06 -4.82
N GLU A 61 -9.29 -4.89 -3.52
CA GLU A 61 -10.14 -4.08 -2.65
C GLU A 61 -9.81 -2.59 -2.85
N TYR A 62 -10.81 -1.73 -2.98
CA TYR A 62 -10.60 -0.30 -3.20
C TYR A 62 -10.92 0.51 -1.95
N ILE A 63 -9.93 1.23 -1.43
CA ILE A 63 -10.08 2.16 -0.31
C ILE A 63 -10.15 3.59 -0.86
N PRO A 64 -11.20 4.36 -0.54
CA PRO A 64 -11.29 5.73 -1.03
C PRO A 64 -10.19 6.62 -0.42
N ILE A 65 -9.58 7.43 -1.28
CA ILE A 65 -8.76 8.56 -0.87
C ILE A 65 -9.64 9.80 -1.01
N SER A 66 -10.15 10.32 0.10
CA SER A 66 -11.07 11.46 0.07
C SER A 66 -10.79 12.44 1.21
N PRO A 67 -10.85 13.76 0.96
CA PRO A 67 -10.70 14.77 2.00
C PRO A 67 -11.89 14.77 2.98
N THR A 68 -13.06 14.28 2.56
CA THR A 68 -14.31 14.22 3.33
C THR A 68 -14.68 12.78 3.66
N PRO A 69 -15.00 12.46 4.93
CA PRO A 69 -15.41 11.11 5.32
C PRO A 69 -16.60 10.59 4.50
N LYS A 70 -16.47 9.40 3.91
CA LYS A 70 -17.54 8.67 3.23
C LYS A 70 -18.11 7.64 4.22
N LYS A 71 -19.40 7.73 4.52
CA LYS A 71 -20.06 6.89 5.57
C LYS A 71 -19.95 5.38 5.35
N LEU A 72 -19.70 4.92 4.12
CA LEU A 72 -19.69 3.50 3.75
C LEU A 72 -18.31 2.84 3.81
N PHE A 73 -17.24 3.58 4.14
CA PHE A 73 -15.88 3.06 4.09
C PHE A 73 -15.21 3.15 5.46
N PRO A 74 -15.02 2.01 6.17
CA PRO A 74 -14.45 2.01 7.51
C PRO A 74 -13.00 2.50 7.52
N ILE A 75 -12.26 2.23 6.44
CA ILE A 75 -10.91 2.75 6.22
C ILE A 75 -10.99 3.85 5.17
N GLN A 76 -10.41 5.02 5.48
CA GLN A 76 -10.36 6.12 4.54
C GLN A 76 -9.13 6.99 4.76
N LEU A 77 -8.29 7.04 3.73
CA LEU A 77 -7.08 7.85 3.75
C LEU A 77 -7.39 9.30 3.40
N ARG A 78 -6.85 10.22 4.21
CA ARG A 78 -6.95 11.66 4.00
C ARG A 78 -5.58 12.22 3.64
N LEU A 79 -5.42 12.57 2.37
CA LEU A 79 -4.22 13.26 1.92
C LEU A 79 -4.27 14.73 2.28
N ARG A 80 -3.13 15.27 2.66
CA ARG A 80 -2.85 16.69 2.86
C ARG A 80 -1.64 17.06 2.02
N SER A 81 -1.57 18.32 1.58
CA SER A 81 -0.40 18.81 0.86
C SER A 81 0.42 19.76 1.72
N HIS A 82 -0.20 20.82 2.25
CA HIS A 82 0.46 21.78 3.13
C HIS A 82 -0.57 22.44 4.06
N LEU A 83 -0.06 23.30 4.96
CA LEU A 83 -0.89 24.17 5.78
C LEU A 83 -0.91 25.55 5.15
N ALA A 84 -2.09 26.11 4.92
CA ALA A 84 -2.29 27.42 4.31
C ALA A 84 -2.96 28.37 5.30
N TRP A 85 -2.58 29.63 5.29
CA TRP A 85 -3.25 30.64 6.11
C TRP A 85 -4.59 30.99 5.47
N SER A 86 -5.68 30.84 6.22
CA SER A 86 -7.03 31.18 5.76
C SER A 86 -7.88 31.68 6.93
N ARG A 87 -8.57 32.80 6.72
CA ARG A 87 -9.49 33.43 7.70
C ARG A 87 -8.86 33.58 9.11
N GLY A 88 -7.60 34.00 9.17
CA GLY A 88 -6.90 34.24 10.44
C GLY A 88 -6.39 32.98 11.15
N SER A 89 -6.44 31.82 10.51
CA SER A 89 -5.96 30.56 11.09
C SER A 89 -5.16 29.74 10.08
N LEU A 90 -4.29 28.87 10.58
CA LEU A 90 -3.54 27.93 9.75
C LEU A 90 -4.40 26.70 9.47
N VAL A 91 -4.89 26.54 8.24
CA VAL A 91 -5.84 25.50 7.85
C VAL A 91 -5.17 24.46 6.95
N PRO A 92 -5.47 23.16 7.10
CA PRO A 92 -4.97 22.14 6.19
C PRO A 92 -5.49 22.31 4.76
N HIS A 93 -4.59 22.30 3.80
CA HIS A 93 -4.93 22.25 2.38
C HIS A 93 -4.98 20.80 1.89
N TYR A 94 -6.03 20.49 1.14
CA TYR A 94 -6.24 19.17 0.55
C TYR A 94 -5.85 19.25 -0.92
N PRO A 95 -5.02 18.32 -1.41
CA PRO A 95 -4.68 18.31 -2.81
C PRO A 95 -5.92 18.02 -3.65
N SER A 96 -5.99 18.62 -4.84
CA SER A 96 -7.04 18.37 -5.83
C SER A 96 -6.83 17.01 -6.48
N LEU A 97 -7.13 15.96 -5.74
CA LEU A 97 -7.33 14.64 -6.29
C LEU A 97 -8.64 14.61 -7.08
N GLY A 98 -8.67 13.89 -8.19
CA GLY A 98 -9.90 13.71 -8.95
C GLY A 98 -10.99 13.06 -8.08
N PRO A 99 -12.28 13.27 -8.39
CA PRO A 99 -13.41 12.76 -7.59
C PRO A 99 -13.42 11.24 -7.39
N SER A 100 -12.66 10.51 -8.22
CA SER A 100 -12.53 9.05 -8.20
C SER A 100 -11.13 8.59 -7.80
N SER A 101 -10.55 9.18 -6.75
CA SER A 101 -9.25 8.73 -6.24
C SER A 101 -9.43 7.60 -5.22
N TYR A 102 -8.98 6.41 -5.58
CA TYR A 102 -9.02 5.22 -4.75
C TYR A 102 -7.62 4.62 -4.65
N LEU A 103 -7.28 4.10 -3.48
CA LEU A 103 -6.16 3.22 -3.27
C LEU A 103 -6.66 1.80 -3.56
N ARG A 104 -6.15 1.18 -4.62
CA ARG A 104 -6.34 -0.25 -4.83
C ARG A 104 -5.38 -1.01 -3.92
N ILE A 105 -5.90 -2.02 -3.25
CA ILE A 105 -5.14 -3.01 -2.49
C ILE A 105 -5.36 -4.35 -3.17
N ASP A 106 -4.58 -4.55 -4.21
CA ASP A 106 -4.44 -5.80 -4.95
C ASP A 106 -3.13 -6.49 -4.55
N GLU A 107 -2.02 -5.75 -4.63
CA GLU A 107 -0.67 -6.27 -4.52
C GLU A 107 0.18 -5.47 -3.53
N TYR A 108 1.11 -6.18 -2.88
CA TYR A 108 2.15 -5.59 -2.05
C TYR A 108 3.50 -5.88 -2.66
N HIS A 109 4.21 -4.80 -2.97
CA HIS A 109 5.58 -4.86 -3.49
C HIS A 109 6.51 -4.30 -2.44
N GLU A 110 7.52 -5.07 -2.07
CA GLU A 110 8.62 -4.55 -1.29
C GLU A 110 9.70 -3.99 -2.19
N VAL A 111 9.97 -2.70 -2.00
CA VAL A 111 10.82 -1.95 -2.90
C VAL A 111 11.78 -1.10 -2.09
N PRO A 112 13.06 -1.02 -2.49
CA PRO A 112 14.00 -0.12 -1.85
C PRO A 112 13.50 1.32 -1.92
N MET A 113 13.54 2.05 -0.81
CA MET A 113 13.13 3.45 -0.78
C MET A 113 13.92 4.33 -1.77
N GLN A 114 15.14 3.92 -2.16
CA GLN A 114 15.93 4.64 -3.16
C GLN A 114 15.30 4.60 -4.57
N MET A 115 14.49 3.59 -4.87
CA MET A 115 13.75 3.47 -6.14
C MET A 115 12.49 4.32 -6.16
N LEU A 116 12.12 4.93 -5.03
CA LEU A 116 10.92 5.73 -4.90
C LEU A 116 11.25 7.21 -4.90
N GLU A 117 10.40 7.99 -5.55
CA GLU A 117 10.40 9.44 -5.49
C GLU A 117 9.07 9.94 -4.97
N GLN A 118 9.08 10.92 -4.07
CA GLN A 118 7.84 11.44 -3.48
C GLN A 118 7.04 12.21 -4.50
N VAL A 119 5.74 11.93 -4.58
CA VAL A 119 4.86 12.62 -5.52
C VAL A 119 4.54 14.02 -4.98
N ALA A 120 4.62 15.00 -5.86
CA ALA A 120 4.19 16.36 -5.61
C ALA A 120 2.98 16.73 -6.49
N ASP A 121 2.13 17.62 -5.99
CA ASP A 121 1.10 18.25 -6.80
C ASP A 121 1.71 19.19 -7.86
N LYS A 122 0.86 19.73 -8.76
CA LYS A 122 1.30 20.70 -9.80
C LYS A 122 1.99 21.96 -9.25
N LYS A 123 1.90 22.21 -7.95
CA LYS A 123 2.50 23.34 -7.25
C LYS A 123 3.73 22.93 -6.43
N GLY A 124 4.21 21.69 -6.57
CA GLY A 124 5.36 21.16 -5.85
C GLY A 124 5.08 20.70 -4.42
N ASN A 125 3.83 20.63 -3.98
CA ASN A 125 3.51 20.20 -2.61
C ASN A 125 3.37 18.68 -2.54
N LEU A 126 4.07 18.07 -1.59
CA LEU A 126 4.10 16.63 -1.41
C LEU A 126 2.78 16.09 -0.85
N PHE A 127 2.37 14.92 -1.34
CA PHE A 127 1.20 14.21 -0.81
C PHE A 127 1.54 13.48 0.50
N MET A 128 0.88 13.88 1.58
CA MET A 128 1.08 13.31 2.92
C MET A 128 -0.22 12.72 3.47
N VAL A 129 -0.15 11.53 4.06
CA VAL A 129 -1.27 10.95 4.82
C VAL A 129 -1.23 11.50 6.25
N ALA A 130 -2.30 12.19 6.63
CA ALA A 130 -2.41 12.77 7.96
C ALA A 130 -2.61 11.71 9.05
N ALA A 131 -2.00 11.95 10.21
CA ALA A 131 -2.27 11.16 11.39
C ALA A 131 -3.74 11.25 11.80
N LYS A 132 -4.37 10.10 12.02
CA LYS A 132 -5.75 10.00 12.50
C LYS A 132 -5.87 8.88 13.53
N LYS A 133 -6.80 9.05 14.48
CA LYS A 133 -7.13 8.03 15.48
C LYS A 133 -7.88 6.84 14.84
N GLU A 134 -8.73 7.12 13.86
CA GLU A 134 -9.56 6.13 13.15
C GLU A 134 -9.50 6.34 11.63
N GLY A 135 -9.50 5.27 10.84
CA GLY A 135 -9.37 5.28 9.38
C GLY A 135 -7.98 5.67 8.87
N GLY A 136 -6.98 5.77 9.76
CA GLY A 136 -5.61 6.16 9.41
C GLY A 136 -4.71 4.99 9.02
N MET A 137 -3.40 5.24 8.87
CA MET A 137 -2.43 4.23 8.45
C MET A 137 -2.32 3.02 9.39
N ALA A 138 -2.62 3.20 10.68
CA ALA A 138 -2.61 2.10 11.65
C ALA A 138 -3.71 1.07 11.37
N GLN A 139 -4.92 1.52 11.06
CA GLN A 139 -6.02 0.62 10.70
C GLN A 139 -5.80 0.01 9.32
N LEU A 140 -5.25 0.79 8.37
CA LEU A 140 -4.81 0.24 7.10
C LEU A 140 -3.81 -0.91 7.31
N ARG A 141 -2.73 -0.69 8.08
CA ARG A 141 -1.76 -1.75 8.42
C ARG A 141 -2.41 -2.97 9.06
N HIS A 142 -3.33 -2.76 10.00
CA HIS A 142 -4.02 -3.85 10.66
C HIS A 142 -4.90 -4.64 9.69
N HIS A 143 -5.63 -3.96 8.82
CA HIS A 143 -6.48 -4.55 7.78
C HIS A 143 -5.66 -5.40 6.80
N VAL A 144 -4.54 -4.87 6.34
CA VAL A 144 -3.60 -5.58 5.46
C VAL A 144 -3.07 -6.84 6.14
N ARG A 145 -2.54 -6.71 7.37
CA ARG A 145 -2.05 -7.87 8.13
C ARG A 145 -3.13 -8.93 8.37
N GLY A 146 -4.35 -8.51 8.70
CA GLY A 146 -5.47 -9.43 8.91
C GLY A 146 -5.97 -10.08 7.62
N ARG A 147 -5.79 -9.44 6.46
CA ARG A 147 -6.02 -10.06 5.15
C ARG A 147 -4.95 -11.11 4.85
N ASP A 148 -3.69 -10.79 5.08
CA ASP A 148 -2.57 -11.70 4.80
C ASP A 148 -2.60 -12.94 5.70
N GLN A 149 -2.90 -12.79 6.99
CA GLN A 149 -3.04 -13.94 7.90
C GLN A 149 -4.15 -14.91 7.51
N ARG A 150 -5.28 -14.39 7.01
CA ARG A 150 -6.38 -15.24 6.53
C ARG A 150 -5.93 -16.07 5.32
N ARG A 151 -5.15 -15.46 4.43
CA ARG A 151 -4.59 -16.14 3.25
C ARG A 151 -3.60 -17.23 3.60
N GLU A 152 -2.65 -16.95 4.49
CA GLU A 152 -1.71 -17.97 4.97
C GLU A 152 -2.44 -19.17 5.60
N THR A 153 -3.59 -18.92 6.22
CA THR A 153 -4.41 -19.99 6.82
C THR A 153 -5.17 -20.78 5.75
N GLU A 154 -5.74 -20.11 4.75
CA GLU A 154 -6.45 -20.74 3.62
C GLU A 154 -5.52 -21.61 2.77
N GLU A 155 -4.34 -21.10 2.38
CA GLU A 155 -3.34 -21.85 1.61
C GLU A 155 -2.85 -23.11 2.34
N VAL A 156 -2.74 -23.06 3.68
CA VAL A 156 -2.35 -24.22 4.50
C VAL A 156 -3.48 -25.24 4.63
N CYS A 157 -4.74 -24.81 4.58
CA CYS A 157 -5.89 -25.72 4.56
C CYS A 157 -6.01 -26.44 3.22
N ASP A 158 -5.93 -25.69 2.11
CA ASP A 158 -6.02 -26.25 0.75
C ASP A 158 -4.88 -27.26 0.50
N ALA A 159 -3.65 -26.93 0.90
CA ALA A 159 -2.51 -27.85 0.78
C ALA A 159 -2.66 -29.13 1.64
N LYS A 160 -3.41 -29.06 2.75
CA LYS A 160 -3.71 -30.23 3.59
C LYS A 160 -4.85 -31.08 3.01
N GLU A 161 -5.83 -30.48 2.35
CA GLU A 161 -6.88 -31.21 1.64
C GLU A 161 -6.34 -31.92 0.39
N GLU A 162 -5.39 -31.31 -0.33
CA GLU A 162 -4.67 -31.96 -1.43
C GLU A 162 -3.82 -33.16 -0.94
N GLN A 163 -3.12 -33.04 0.20
CA GLN A 163 -2.39 -34.17 0.78
C GLN A 163 -3.29 -35.32 1.25
N PHE A 164 -4.46 -35.01 1.82
CA PHE A 164 -5.43 -36.04 2.24
C PHE A 164 -6.05 -36.78 1.04
N SER A 165 -6.26 -36.08 -0.08
CA SER A 165 -6.84 -36.68 -1.28
C SER A 165 -5.85 -37.54 -2.09
N GLU A 166 -4.54 -37.29 -2.00
CA GLU A 166 -3.53 -38.17 -2.61
C GLU A 166 -3.28 -39.45 -1.79
N GLU A 167 -3.36 -39.41 -0.46
CA GLU A 167 -3.15 -40.59 0.40
C GLU A 167 -4.34 -41.58 0.33
N ASP A 168 -5.57 -41.11 0.17
CA ASP A 168 -6.75 -41.98 0.03
C ASP A 168 -6.82 -42.70 -1.33
N VAL A 169 -6.27 -42.10 -2.41
CA VAL A 169 -6.20 -42.75 -3.74
C VAL A 169 -5.21 -43.93 -3.73
N PHE A 170 -4.19 -43.91 -2.87
CA PHE A 170 -3.24 -45.02 -2.74
C PHE A 170 -3.81 -46.23 -1.97
N HIS A 171 -4.83 -46.03 -1.14
CA HIS A 171 -5.45 -47.12 -0.40
C HIS A 171 -6.53 -47.90 -1.18
N ASP A 172 -7.14 -47.29 -2.19
CA ASP A 172 -8.13 -47.97 -3.05
C ASP A 172 -7.51 -48.66 -4.29
N ALA A 173 -6.22 -48.48 -4.56
CA ALA A 173 -5.54 -49.11 -5.71
C ALA A 173 -4.95 -50.52 -5.42
N PHE A 174 -5.09 -51.04 -4.19
CA PHE A 174 -4.50 -52.31 -3.76
C PHE A 174 -5.52 -53.35 -3.21
N CYS A 175 -6.82 -53.17 -3.46
CA CYS A 175 -7.84 -54.19 -3.18
C CYS A 175 -8.35 -54.87 -4.46
#